data_AF-A0A399R0I6-F1
#
_entry.id   AF-A0A399R0I6-F1
#
_cell.length_a   1.000
_cell.length_b   1.000
_cell.length_c   1.000
_cell.angle_alpha   90.00
_cell.angle_beta   90.00
_cell.angle_gamma   90.00
#
_symmetry.space_group_name_H-M   'P 1'
#
loop_
_entity.id
_entity.type
_entity.pdbx_description
1 polymer ?
#
loop_
_entity_poly.entity_id
_entity_poly.type
_entity_poly.pdbx_seq_one_letter_code
_entity_poly.pdbx_strand_id
1 'polypeptide(L)'
;MKIRERVEYATKPDPLVCGRDESVLSAVKMMSERNYGAIVVTDSQRSVLGLVTERDVLRKLVAGEKSPLDTKVSDIMTTEVRVAKEDDNLIDWLRIMSNERFRRLPIVDEHGKLTAIMTQGDFVSYTWPDLVNQAVTLTKSTIGGAYQIFLILGAVLLYTVVVAGLFSLVL
;
A
#
# COMPACT_ATOMS: atom_id res chain seq x y z
N MET A 1 11.99 4.25 -7.66
CA MET A 1 11.44 4.89 -6.44
C MET A 1 11.75 3.98 -5.27
N LYS A 2 12.56 4.47 -4.35
CA LYS A 2 13.00 3.70 -3.17
C LYS A 2 11.89 3.65 -2.12
N ILE A 3 11.94 2.65 -1.25
CA ILE A 3 10.95 2.52 -0.17
C ILE A 3 11.04 3.72 0.78
N ARG A 4 12.24 4.14 1.20
CA ARG A 4 12.42 5.28 2.11
C ARG A 4 11.94 6.63 1.57
N GLU A 5 11.81 6.76 0.25
CA GLU A 5 11.33 7.99 -0.41
C GLU A 5 9.80 8.14 -0.33
N ARG A 6 9.10 7.11 0.15
CA ARG A 6 7.65 7.09 0.26
C ARG A 6 7.17 7.75 1.54
N VAL A 7 6.16 8.60 1.41
CA VAL A 7 5.45 9.19 2.57
C VAL A 7 4.83 8.07 3.42
N GLU A 8 4.40 6.98 2.77
CA GLU A 8 3.85 5.79 3.43
C GLU A 8 4.85 5.10 4.32
N TYR A 9 6.15 5.22 4.04
CA TYR A 9 7.20 4.68 4.89
C TYR A 9 7.45 5.60 6.09
N ALA A 10 7.62 6.91 5.82
CA ALA A 10 7.95 7.90 6.84
C ALA A 10 6.86 8.08 7.93
N THR A 11 5.61 7.77 7.61
CA THR A 11 4.46 7.91 8.53
C THR A 11 4.13 6.65 9.32
N LYS A 12 4.87 5.55 9.11
CA LYS A 12 4.60 4.29 9.80
C LYS A 12 4.95 4.36 11.28
N PRO A 13 4.09 3.83 12.16
CA PRO A 13 4.45 3.65 13.56
C PRO A 13 5.53 2.57 13.72
N ASP A 14 6.17 2.55 14.88
CA ASP A 14 7.12 1.48 15.22
C ASP A 14 6.44 0.11 15.09
N PRO A 15 7.06 -0.87 14.40
CA PRO A 15 6.47 -2.19 14.22
C PRO A 15 6.18 -2.89 15.55
N LEU A 16 5.05 -3.60 15.59
CA LEU A 16 4.76 -4.50 16.69
C LEU A 16 5.71 -5.71 16.62
N VAL A 17 6.47 -5.92 17.69
CA VAL A 17 7.47 -6.97 17.80
C VAL A 17 7.28 -7.82 19.05
N CYS A 18 7.73 -9.07 18.99
CA CYS A 18 7.87 -9.94 20.15
C CYS A 18 9.13 -10.81 20.06
N GLY A 19 9.53 -11.39 21.19
CA GLY A 19 10.57 -12.39 21.28
C GLY A 19 10.09 -13.78 20.87
N ARG A 20 11.00 -14.60 20.35
CA ARG A 20 10.71 -15.96 19.88
C ARG A 20 10.19 -16.91 20.97
N ASP A 21 10.61 -16.67 22.22
CA ASP A 21 10.28 -17.51 23.38
C ASP A 21 9.01 -17.05 24.12
N GLU A 22 8.42 -15.93 23.72
CA GLU A 22 7.14 -15.49 24.28
C GLU A 22 6.02 -16.46 23.92
N SER A 23 4.99 -16.50 24.76
CA SER A 23 3.80 -17.31 24.49
C SER A 23 2.99 -16.73 23.34
N VAL A 24 2.31 -17.60 22.60
CA VAL A 24 1.37 -17.19 21.55
C VAL A 24 0.26 -16.30 22.13
N LEU A 25 -0.18 -16.55 23.37
CA LEU A 25 -1.15 -15.70 24.05
C LEU A 25 -0.67 -14.24 24.20
N SER A 26 0.58 -14.03 24.64
CA SER A 26 1.18 -12.69 24.77
C SER A 26 1.15 -11.97 23.42
N ALA A 27 1.64 -12.65 22.38
CA ALA A 27 1.67 -12.12 21.02
C ALA A 27 0.28 -11.75 20.48
N VAL A 28 -0.72 -12.62 20.67
CA VAL A 28 -2.09 -12.36 20.24
C VAL A 28 -2.73 -11.21 21.00
N LYS A 29 -2.46 -11.05 22.30
CA LYS A 29 -2.94 -9.90 23.08
C LYS A 29 -2.36 -8.60 22.54
N MET A 30 -1.05 -8.55 22.31
CA MET A 30 -0.38 -7.39 21.70
C MET A 30 -0.98 -7.04 20.32
N MET A 31 -1.21 -8.06 19.48
CA MET A 31 -1.87 -7.90 18.19
C MET A 31 -3.28 -7.31 18.34
N SER A 32 -4.07 -7.83 19.27
CA SER A 32 -5.45 -7.38 19.53
C SER A 32 -5.50 -5.94 20.05
N GLU A 33 -4.66 -5.58 21.00
CA GLU A 33 -4.61 -4.23 21.60
C GLU A 33 -4.23 -3.14 20.59
N ARG A 34 -3.45 -3.50 19.57
CA ARG A 34 -3.02 -2.58 18.50
C ARG A 34 -3.83 -2.72 17.21
N ASN A 35 -4.81 -3.63 17.18
CA ASN A 35 -5.61 -3.97 16.01
C ASN A 35 -4.74 -4.38 14.79
N TYR A 36 -3.70 -5.18 15.02
CA TYR A 36 -2.76 -5.65 14.00
C TYR A 36 -2.93 -7.15 13.73
N GLY A 37 -3.06 -7.52 12.46
CA GLY A 37 -3.18 -8.92 12.06
C GLY A 37 -1.86 -9.70 11.92
N ALA A 38 -0.73 -9.10 12.33
CA ALA A 38 0.56 -9.77 12.42
C ALA A 38 1.50 -9.10 13.42
N ILE A 39 2.50 -9.86 13.85
CA ILE A 39 3.58 -9.44 14.73
C ILE A 39 4.91 -9.99 14.21
N VAL A 40 5.95 -9.17 14.22
CA VAL A 40 7.30 -9.57 13.78
C VAL A 40 8.05 -10.15 14.96
N VAL A 41 8.67 -11.30 14.75
CA VAL A 41 9.51 -11.94 15.77
C VAL A 41 10.93 -11.44 15.58
N THR A 42 11.53 -10.86 16.63
CA THR A 42 12.87 -10.29 16.55
C THR A 42 13.77 -10.80 17.67
N ASP A 43 15.09 -10.67 17.49
CA ASP A 43 16.05 -10.82 18.58
C ASP A 43 16.19 -9.51 19.39
N SER A 44 17.08 -9.53 20.39
CA SER A 44 17.39 -8.34 21.20
C SER A 44 17.98 -7.15 20.40
N GLN A 45 18.45 -7.38 19.18
CA GLN A 45 19.07 -6.38 18.31
C GLN A 45 18.09 -5.88 17.22
N ARG A 46 16.81 -6.28 17.27
CA ARG A 46 15.77 -6.02 16.26
C ARG A 46 16.03 -6.70 14.90
N SER A 47 16.84 -7.76 14.86
CA SER A 47 16.96 -8.58 13.64
C SER A 47 15.70 -9.43 13.47
N VAL A 48 15.17 -9.50 12.25
CA VAL A 48 13.96 -10.28 11.95
C VAL A 48 14.26 -11.78 12.00
N LEU A 49 13.62 -12.49 12.93
CA LEU A 49 13.71 -13.94 13.08
C LEU A 49 12.51 -14.68 12.48
N GLY A 50 11.36 -14.00 12.41
CA GLY A 50 10.13 -14.61 11.95
C GLY A 50 8.95 -13.65 11.89
N LEU A 51 7.82 -14.16 11.41
CA LEU A 51 6.55 -13.45 11.34
C LEU A 51 5.43 -14.38 11.79
N VAL A 52 4.54 -13.88 12.66
CA VAL A 52 3.29 -14.56 13.01
C VAL A 52 2.13 -13.74 12.49
N THR A 53 1.18 -14.41 11.83
CA THR A 53 -0.06 -13.81 11.37
C THR A 53 -1.27 -14.50 12.00
N GLU A 54 -2.45 -13.87 11.91
CA GLU A 54 -3.72 -14.51 12.31
C GLU A 54 -3.90 -15.89 11.68
N ARG A 55 -3.44 -16.07 10.43
CA ARG A 55 -3.53 -17.37 9.74
C ARG A 55 -2.64 -18.43 10.37
N ASP A 56 -1.48 -18.05 10.89
CA ASP A 56 -0.60 -18.97 11.61
C ASP A 56 -1.24 -19.41 12.92
N VAL A 57 -1.87 -18.49 13.65
CA VAL A 57 -2.63 -18.81 14.86
C VAL A 57 -3.76 -19.79 14.53
N LEU A 58 -4.56 -19.52 13.51
CA LEU A 58 -5.66 -20.42 13.12
C LEU A 58 -5.16 -21.81 12.69
N ARG A 59 -4.10 -21.87 11.87
CA ARG A 59 -3.64 -23.13 11.26
C ARG A 59 -2.70 -23.96 12.13
N LYS A 60 -1.80 -23.32 12.87
CA LYS A 60 -0.72 -24.01 13.59
C LYS A 60 -0.98 -24.12 15.09
N LEU A 61 -1.76 -23.21 15.67
CA LEU A 61 -2.16 -23.27 17.08
C LEU A 61 -3.55 -23.92 17.21
N VAL A 62 -4.60 -23.30 16.66
CA VAL A 62 -5.99 -23.75 16.87
C VAL A 62 -6.25 -25.10 16.21
N ALA A 63 -6.00 -25.23 14.90
CA ALA A 63 -6.15 -26.51 14.22
C ALA A 63 -5.11 -27.56 14.65
N GLY A 64 -4.03 -27.14 15.31
CA GLY A 64 -3.05 -28.02 15.95
C GLY A 64 -3.42 -28.42 17.37
N GLU A 65 -4.58 -27.98 17.89
CA GLU A 65 -5.08 -28.25 19.25
C GLU A 65 -4.07 -27.89 20.36
N LYS A 66 -3.27 -26.84 20.13
CA LYS A 66 -2.24 -26.40 21.06
C LYS A 66 -2.74 -25.34 22.03
N SER A 67 -2.25 -25.38 23.26
CA SER A 67 -2.50 -24.35 24.27
C SER A 67 -1.79 -23.03 23.90
N PRO A 68 -2.48 -21.88 23.83
CA PRO A 68 -1.85 -20.58 23.57
C PRO A 68 -0.92 -20.12 24.70
N LEU A 69 -1.10 -20.65 25.92
CA LEU A 69 -0.28 -20.34 27.09
C LEU A 69 1.08 -21.03 27.02
N ASP A 70 1.10 -22.29 26.58
CA ASP A 70 2.28 -23.16 26.63
C ASP A 70 3.04 -23.21 25.29
N THR A 71 2.42 -22.75 24.20
CA THR A 71 3.05 -22.71 22.88
C THR A 71 3.86 -21.43 22.73
N LYS A 72 5.10 -21.57 22.28
CA LYS A 72 5.96 -20.42 21.97
C LYS A 72 5.64 -19.85 20.60
N VAL A 73 5.88 -18.56 20.43
CA VAL A 73 5.82 -17.87 19.13
C VAL A 73 6.71 -18.57 18.09
N SER A 74 7.89 -19.04 18.48
CA SER A 74 8.80 -19.79 17.61
C SER A 74 8.20 -21.05 16.98
N ASP A 75 7.20 -21.64 17.63
CA ASP A 75 6.61 -22.92 17.19
C ASP A 75 5.57 -22.73 16.08
N ILE A 76 5.10 -21.49 15.89
CA ILE A 76 4.08 -21.15 14.89
C ILE A 76 4.54 -20.08 13.90
N MET A 77 5.65 -19.40 14.14
CA MET A 77 6.14 -18.38 13.22
C MET A 77 6.54 -18.96 11.87
N THR A 78 6.50 -18.11 10.85
CA THR A 78 7.18 -18.36 9.58
C THR A 78 8.61 -17.84 9.70
N THR A 79 9.60 -18.69 9.45
CA THR A 79 11.03 -18.37 9.56
C THR A 79 11.61 -17.79 8.27
N GLU A 80 11.14 -18.25 7.11
CA GLU A 80 11.53 -17.73 5.80
C GLU A 80 10.78 -16.43 5.49
N VAL A 81 11.13 -15.37 6.22
CA VAL A 81 10.52 -14.06 6.06
C VAL A 81 11.25 -13.28 4.99
N ARG A 82 10.52 -12.87 3.95
CA ARG A 82 11.01 -11.89 2.99
C ARG A 82 11.13 -10.53 3.68
N VAL A 83 12.32 -9.93 3.60
CA VAL A 83 12.60 -8.60 4.15
C VAL A 83 13.11 -7.70 3.04
N ALA A 84 12.66 -6.44 3.04
CA ALA A 84 13.14 -5.42 2.12
C ALA A 84 14.10 -4.47 2.84
N LYS A 85 15.07 -3.93 2.11
CA LYS A 85 15.86 -2.79 2.59
C LYS A 85 15.12 -1.49 2.30
N GLU A 86 15.37 -0.47 3.13
CA GLU A 86 14.90 0.89 2.90
C GLU A 86 15.22 1.45 1.49
N ASP A 87 16.37 1.04 0.96
CA ASP A 87 16.87 1.42 -0.36
C ASP A 87 16.49 0.46 -1.49
N ASP A 88 15.59 -0.51 -1.25
CA ASP A 88 15.05 -1.34 -2.32
C ASP A 88 14.03 -0.58 -3.16
N ASN A 89 13.83 -1.06 -4.39
CA ASN A 89 12.80 -0.52 -5.26
C ASN A 89 11.42 -1.05 -4.85
N LEU A 90 10.50 -0.14 -4.58
CA LEU A 90 9.16 -0.48 -4.14
C LEU A 90 8.39 -1.34 -5.16
N ILE A 91 8.51 -1.02 -6.45
CA ILE A 91 7.72 -1.68 -7.50
C ILE A 91 8.10 -3.16 -7.64
N ASP A 92 9.37 -3.49 -7.41
CA ASP A 92 9.84 -4.86 -7.45
C ASP A 92 9.26 -5.67 -6.28
N TRP A 93 9.23 -5.08 -5.09
CA TRP A 93 8.59 -5.69 -3.93
C TRP A 93 7.08 -5.89 -4.09
N LEU A 94 6.37 -4.93 -4.70
CA LEU A 94 4.95 -5.09 -5.03
C LEU A 94 4.70 -6.30 -5.95
N ARG A 95 5.56 -6.50 -6.96
CA ARG A 95 5.49 -7.66 -7.85
C ARG A 95 5.77 -8.96 -7.10
N ILE A 96 6.81 -8.99 -6.27
CA ILE A 96 7.19 -10.15 -5.46
C ILE A 96 6.05 -10.52 -4.50
N MET A 97 5.50 -9.55 -3.76
CA MET A 97 4.36 -9.75 -2.85
C MET A 97 3.13 -10.34 -3.57
N SER A 98 2.85 -9.85 -4.78
CA SER A 98 1.74 -10.36 -5.59
C SER A 98 1.97 -11.81 -6.03
N ASN A 99 3.16 -12.11 -6.57
CA ASN A 99 3.53 -13.41 -7.12
C ASN A 99 3.65 -14.48 -6.02
N GLU A 100 4.32 -14.15 -4.93
CA GLU A 100 4.56 -15.06 -3.79
C GLU A 100 3.41 -15.04 -2.76
N ARG A 101 2.33 -14.29 -3.04
CA ARG A 101 1.07 -14.28 -2.26
C ARG A 101 1.23 -13.91 -0.78
N PHE A 102 2.18 -13.05 -0.45
CA PHE A 102 2.31 -12.48 0.90
C PHE A 102 1.95 -11.00 0.91
N ARG A 103 1.48 -10.52 2.06
CA ARG A 103 0.84 -9.19 2.18
C ARG A 103 1.51 -8.26 3.18
N ARG A 104 2.56 -8.72 3.84
CA ARG A 104 3.26 -8.00 4.90
C ARG A 104 4.76 -8.13 4.64
N LEU A 105 5.46 -7.02 4.63
CA LEU A 105 6.84 -6.90 4.24
C LEU A 105 7.57 -6.09 5.33
N PRO A 106 8.31 -6.78 6.21
CA PRO A 106 9.25 -6.12 7.10
C PRO A 106 10.31 -5.35 6.30
N ILE A 107 10.57 -4.11 6.71
CA ILE A 107 11.60 -3.24 6.14
C ILE A 107 12.74 -3.15 7.16
N VAL A 108 13.97 -3.28 6.67
CA VAL A 108 15.18 -3.19 7.49
C VAL A 108 16.11 -2.08 7.02
N ASP A 109 16.87 -1.52 7.96
CA ASP A 109 17.94 -0.56 7.69
C ASP A 109 19.17 -1.24 7.03
N GLU A 110 20.21 -0.46 6.79
CA GLU A 110 21.48 -0.93 6.24
C GLU A 110 22.20 -1.96 7.13
N HIS A 111 21.89 -1.97 8.43
CA HIS A 111 22.43 -2.91 9.41
C HIS A 111 21.56 -4.16 9.60
N GLY A 112 20.43 -4.26 8.89
CA GLY A 112 19.50 -5.39 8.96
C GLY A 112 18.52 -5.32 10.14
N LYS A 113 18.39 -4.17 10.80
CA LYS A 113 17.45 -3.98 11.91
C LYS A 113 16.08 -3.58 11.39
N LEU A 114 15.02 -4.14 11.97
CA LEU A 114 13.64 -3.84 11.63
C LEU A 114 13.32 -2.36 11.92
N THR A 115 12.90 -1.64 10.88
CA THR A 115 12.51 -0.22 10.96
C THR A 115 11.01 -0.03 10.77
N ALA A 116 10.38 -0.77 9.85
CA ALA A 116 8.96 -0.65 9.56
C ALA A 116 8.34 -1.97 9.11
N ILE A 117 7.01 -2.01 9.06
CA ILE A 117 6.26 -3.05 8.35
C ILE A 117 5.33 -2.39 7.33
N MET A 118 5.50 -2.76 6.06
CA MET A 118 4.60 -2.34 4.99
C MET A 118 3.68 -3.49 4.60
N THR A 119 2.47 -3.15 4.19
CA THR A 119 1.47 -4.11 3.75
C THR A 119 0.97 -3.79 2.35
N GLN A 120 0.37 -4.78 1.68
CA GLN A 120 -0.31 -4.53 0.40
C GLN A 120 -1.33 -3.38 0.48
N GLY A 121 -2.05 -3.27 1.61
CA GLY A 121 -3.03 -2.21 1.85
C GLY A 121 -2.41 -0.82 1.93
N ASP A 122 -1.20 -0.70 2.47
CA ASP A 122 -0.49 0.57 2.56
C ASP A 122 -0.18 1.12 1.18
N PHE A 123 0.14 0.27 0.21
CA PHE A 123 0.40 0.73 -1.15
C PHE A 123 -0.86 1.21 -1.86
N VAL A 124 -2.03 0.62 -1.55
CA VAL A 124 -3.31 1.02 -2.17
C VAL A 124 -3.85 2.31 -1.56
N SER A 125 -3.81 2.44 -0.23
CA SER A 125 -4.36 3.56 0.53
C SER A 125 -3.88 4.93 0.03
N TYR A 126 -2.61 5.02 -0.38
CA TYR A 126 -1.98 6.29 -0.74
C TYR A 126 -1.78 6.48 -2.25
N THR A 127 -1.93 5.41 -3.05
CA THR A 127 -1.96 5.52 -4.52
C THR A 127 -3.35 5.93 -5.02
N TRP A 128 -4.41 5.65 -4.26
CA TRP A 128 -5.79 5.97 -4.64
C TRP A 128 -6.02 7.47 -4.91
N PRO A 129 -5.57 8.41 -4.07
CA PRO A 129 -5.72 9.84 -4.34
C PRO A 129 -5.03 10.27 -5.63
N ASP A 130 -3.79 9.81 -5.86
CA ASP A 130 -3.02 10.15 -7.07
C ASP A 130 -3.66 9.58 -8.33
N LEU A 131 -4.11 8.32 -8.28
CA LEU A 131 -4.79 7.66 -9.39
C LEU A 131 -6.10 8.38 -9.75
N VAL A 132 -6.90 8.75 -8.74
CA VAL A 132 -8.14 9.51 -8.92
C VAL A 132 -7.84 10.88 -9.51
N ASN A 133 -6.82 11.58 -9.01
CA ASN A 133 -6.41 12.89 -9.52
C ASN A 133 -5.96 12.83 -10.99
N GLN A 134 -5.21 11.78 -11.38
CA GLN A 134 -4.82 11.56 -12.77
C GLN A 134 -6.05 11.28 -13.67
N ALA A 135 -6.96 10.42 -13.22
CA ALA A 135 -8.20 10.12 -13.97
C ALA A 135 -9.07 11.38 -14.17
N VAL A 136 -9.19 12.22 -13.15
CA VAL A 136 -9.90 13.51 -13.24
C VAL A 136 -9.20 14.46 -14.22
N THR A 137 -7.87 14.50 -14.23
CA THR A 137 -7.09 15.38 -15.13
C THR A 137 -7.26 14.96 -16.60
N LEU A 138 -7.18 13.66 -16.88
CA LEU A 138 -7.44 13.11 -18.23
C LEU A 138 -8.86 13.45 -18.70
N THR A 139 -9.85 13.32 -17.80
CA THR A 139 -11.25 13.68 -18.09
C THR A 139 -11.42 15.17 -18.40
N LYS A 140 -10.80 16.05 -17.60
CA LYS A 140 -10.82 17.50 -17.85
C LYS A 140 -10.19 17.89 -19.18
N SER A 141 -9.07 17.26 -19.56
CA SER A 141 -8.42 17.54 -20.85
C SER A 141 -9.25 17.08 -22.05
N THR A 142 -9.95 15.95 -21.91
CA THR A 142 -10.82 15.40 -22.97
C THR A 142 -12.09 16.24 -23.14
N ILE A 143 -12.72 16.67 -22.04
CA ILE A 143 -13.91 17.53 -22.07
C ILE A 143 -13.58 18.96 -22.50
N GLY A 144 -12.41 19.49 -22.09
CA GLY A 144 -11.97 20.83 -22.48
C GLY A 144 -11.79 21.00 -24.00
N GLY A 145 -11.33 19.96 -24.69
CA GLY A 145 -11.20 19.98 -26.16
C GLY A 145 -12.54 20.11 -26.90
N ALA A 146 -13.62 19.52 -26.36
CA ALA A 146 -14.95 19.63 -26.97
C ALA A 146 -15.49 21.07 -26.92
N TYR A 147 -15.20 21.82 -25.86
CA TYR A 147 -15.65 23.20 -25.69
C TYR A 147 -15.08 24.14 -26.77
N GLN A 148 -13.82 23.93 -27.16
CA GLN A 148 -13.19 24.68 -28.25
C GLN A 148 -13.89 24.42 -29.60
N ILE A 149 -14.30 23.17 -29.87
CA ILE A 149 -15.04 22.82 -31.09
C ILE A 149 -16.38 23.54 -31.12
N PHE A 150 -17.13 23.55 -30.01
CA PHE A 150 -18.40 24.27 -29.94
C PHE A 150 -18.24 25.79 -30.10
N LEU A 151 -17.19 26.38 -29.52
CA LEU A 151 -16.88 27.80 -29.71
C LEU A 151 -16.56 28.14 -31.18
N ILE A 152 -15.77 27.30 -31.85
CA ILE A 152 -15.45 27.49 -33.27
C ILE A 152 -16.71 27.40 -34.13
N LEU A 153 -17.53 26.36 -33.93
CA LEU A 153 -18.78 26.19 -34.67
C LEU A 153 -19.75 27.36 -34.44
N GLY A 154 -19.88 27.80 -33.19
CA GLY A 154 -20.69 28.97 -32.83
C GLY A 154 -20.19 30.26 -33.51
N ALA A 155 -18.88 30.48 -33.54
CA ALA A 155 -18.28 31.65 -34.20
C ALA A 155 -18.49 31.62 -35.73
N VAL A 156 -18.33 30.46 -36.37
CA VAL A 156 -18.59 30.29 -37.80
C VAL A 156 -20.06 30.56 -38.12
N LEU A 157 -20.99 30.03 -37.33
CA LEU A 157 -22.42 30.22 -37.54
C LEU A 157 -22.82 31.69 -37.36
N LEU A 158 -22.31 32.35 -36.31
CA LEU A 158 -22.49 33.79 -36.11
C LEU A 158 -21.96 34.62 -37.29
N TYR A 159 -20.75 34.31 -37.76
CA TYR A 159 -20.15 34.97 -38.93
C TYR A 159 -21.03 34.83 -40.17
N THR A 160 -21.55 33.63 -40.45
CA THR A 160 -22.43 33.40 -41.60
C THR A 160 -23.73 34.21 -41.53
N VAL A 161 -24.33 34.33 -40.35
CA VAL A 161 -25.55 35.13 -40.15
C VAL A 161 -25.28 36.62 -40.36
N VAL A 162 -24.17 37.13 -39.82
CA VAL A 162 -23.78 38.55 -39.98
C VAL A 162 -23.52 38.89 -41.44
N VAL A 163 -22.78 38.04 -42.16
CA VAL A 163 -22.47 38.25 -43.58
C VAL A 163 -23.75 38.22 -44.43
N ALA A 164 -24.65 37.26 -44.21
CA ALA A 164 -25.91 37.18 -44.93
C ALA A 164 -26.82 38.40 -44.67
N GLY A 165 -26.86 38.88 -43.41
CA GLY A 165 -27.60 40.09 -43.04
C GLY A 165 -27.05 41.34 -43.71
N LEU A 166 -25.72 41.51 -43.75
CA LEU A 166 -25.07 42.62 -44.44
C LEU A 166 -25.31 42.57 -45.96
N PHE A 167 -25.22 41.38 -46.56
CA PHE A 167 -25.48 41.20 -47.99
C PHE A 167 -26.93 41.58 -48.36
N SER A 168 -27.89 41.23 -47.50
CA SER A 168 -29.30 41.59 -47.66
C SER A 168 -29.59 43.08 -47.50
N LEU A 169 -28.68 43.84 -46.87
CA LEU A 169 -28.81 45.28 -46.66
C LEU A 169 -28.23 46.13 -47.81
N VAL A 170 -27.38 45.51 -48.63
CA VAL A 170 -26.65 46.16 -49.75
C VAL A 170 -27.34 45.89 -51.09
N LEU A 171 -28.23 44.90 -51.18
CA LEU A 171 -29.07 44.58 -52.33
C LEU A 171 -30.42 45.31 -52.27
#